data_AF-A0A7W4Z6G0-F1
#
_entry.id   AF-A0A7W4Z6G0-F1
#
_cell.length_a   1.000
_cell.length_b   1.000
_cell.length_c   1.000
_cell.angle_alpha   90.00
_cell.angle_beta   90.00
_cell.angle_gamma   90.00
#
_symmetry.space_group_name_H-M   'P 1'
#
loop_
_entity.id
_entity.type
_entity.pdbx_description
1 polymer ?
#
loop_
_entity_poly.entity_id
_entity_poly.type
_entity_poly.pdbx_seq_one_letter_code
_entity_poly.pdbx_strand_id
1 'polypeptide(L)' 'MTHTVYYDRFPQSLSVLCVYQSNAELKAADTDALARIIAEELARIDIPLKDIRRQLSFDTEENCEAQHGGRWNQRLQ' A
#
# COMPACT_ATOMS: atom_id res chain seq x y z
N MET A 1 3.81 -14.81 22.59
CA MET A 1 4.04 -15.02 21.14
C MET A 1 4.93 -13.87 20.68
N THR A 2 6.20 -14.14 20.41
CA THR A 2 7.20 -13.11 20.09
C THR A 2 7.39 -13.13 18.58
N HIS A 3 6.77 -12.20 17.85
CA HIS A 3 7.03 -12.05 16.42
C HIS A 3 8.21 -11.10 16.25
N THR A 4 9.35 -11.66 15.84
CA THR A 4 10.53 -10.88 15.46
C THR A 4 10.19 -10.13 14.18
N VAL A 5 9.85 -8.85 14.29
CA VAL A 5 9.72 -7.96 13.13
C VAL A 5 11.12 -7.70 12.62
N TYR A 6 11.43 -8.18 11.41
CA TYR A 6 12.73 -7.98 10.77
C TYR A 6 12.85 -6.53 10.27
N TYR A 7 13.20 -5.63 11.17
CA TYR A 7 13.51 -4.22 10.86
C TYR A 7 14.80 -4.06 10.04
N ASP A 8 15.64 -5.09 9.92
CA ASP A 8 16.96 -5.02 9.28
C ASP A 8 16.93 -4.61 7.79
N ARG A 9 15.79 -4.77 7.12
CA ARG A 9 15.62 -4.40 5.70
C ARG A 9 14.76 -3.16 5.50
N PHE A 10 14.36 -2.51 6.57
CA PHE A 10 13.68 -1.23 6.51
C PHE A 10 14.63 -0.15 5.96
N PRO A 11 14.19 0.76 5.06
CA PRO A 11 12.83 0.93 4.53
C PRO A 11 12.54 0.13 3.25
N GLN A 12 13.46 -0.73 2.79
CA GLN A 12 13.37 -1.42 1.50
C GLN A 12 12.29 -2.53 1.45
N SER A 13 11.90 -3.04 2.62
CA SER A 13 10.80 -4.01 2.77
C SER A 13 9.44 -3.37 3.04
N LEU A 14 9.35 -2.03 3.13
CA LEU A 14 8.09 -1.35 3.33
C LEU A 14 7.21 -1.50 2.09
N SER A 15 5.97 -1.95 2.29
CA SER A 15 4.91 -1.95 1.28
C SER A 15 3.74 -1.14 1.82
N VAL A 16 3.25 -0.21 1.02
CA VAL A 16 2.11 0.66 1.30
C VAL A 16 0.99 0.26 0.36
N LEU A 17 -0.18 -0.01 0.91
CA LEU A 17 -1.39 -0.33 0.14
C LEU A 17 -2.45 0.73 0.41
N CYS A 18 -2.85 1.43 -0.64
CA CYS A 18 -3.96 2.38 -0.59
C CYS A 18 -5.24 1.68 -1.06
N VAL A 19 -6.24 1.62 -0.18
CA VAL A 19 -7.52 0.94 -0.46
C VAL A 19 -8.62 1.98 -0.67
N TYR A 20 -9.26 1.95 -1.83
CA TYR A 20 -10.44 2.77 -2.15
C TYR A 20 -11.73 1.98 -1.89
N GLN A 21 -12.88 2.66 -1.78
CA GLN A 21 -14.14 1.95 -1.58
C GLN A 21 -14.54 1.16 -2.84
N SER A 22 -14.45 1.80 -4.01
CA SER A 22 -14.89 1.21 -5.28
C SER A 22 -13.84 1.29 -6.38
N ASN A 23 -13.99 0.43 -7.39
CA ASN A 23 -13.20 0.48 -8.61
C ASN A 23 -13.43 1.77 -9.40
N ALA A 24 -14.62 2.36 -9.30
CA ALA A 24 -14.93 3.65 -9.92
C ALA A 24 -14.13 4.79 -9.28
N GLU A 25 -14.04 4.82 -7.95
CA GLU A 25 -13.21 5.79 -7.22
C GLU A 25 -11.74 5.65 -7.55
N LEU A 26 -11.21 4.42 -7.54
CA LEU A 26 -9.81 4.17 -7.90
C LEU A 26 -9.51 4.62 -9.33
N LYS A 27 -10.43 4.38 -10.27
CA LYS A 27 -10.26 4.81 -11.68
C LYS A 27 -10.33 6.33 -11.86
N ALA A 28 -11.11 7.02 -11.02
CA ALA A 28 -11.22 8.47 -11.03
C ALA A 28 -10.09 9.16 -10.24
N ALA A 29 -9.36 8.42 -9.41
CA ALA A 29 -8.29 8.95 -8.58
C ALA A 29 -7.02 9.23 -9.39
N ASP A 30 -6.33 10.31 -9.04
CA ASP A 30 -4.97 10.57 -9.49
C ASP A 30 -3.98 9.81 -8.60
N THR A 31 -3.78 8.54 -8.91
CA THR A 31 -2.88 7.66 -8.17
C THR A 31 -1.43 8.12 -8.23
N ASP A 32 -1.02 8.81 -9.29
CA ASP A 32 0.34 9.33 -9.46
C ASP A 32 0.59 10.52 -8.53
N ALA A 33 -0.37 11.45 -8.42
CA ALA A 33 -0.30 12.55 -7.47
C ALA A 33 -0.26 12.03 -6.02
N LEU A 34 -1.13 11.08 -5.68
CA LEU A 34 -1.14 10.48 -4.35
C LEU A 34 0.17 9.75 -4.04
N ALA A 35 0.73 9.03 -5.01
CA ALA A 35 2.02 8.38 -4.86
C ALA A 35 3.13 9.37 -4.54
N ARG A 36 3.20 10.50 -5.25
CA ARG A 36 4.18 11.57 -4.98
C ARG A 36 4.05 12.12 -3.57
N ILE A 37 2.83 12.43 -3.14
CA ILE A 37 2.58 12.93 -1.77
C ILE A 37 3.06 11.91 -0.74
N ILE A 38 2.70 10.63 -0.90
CA ILE A 38 3.14 9.56 0.01
C ILE A 38 4.67 9.47 0.06
N ALA A 39 5.35 9.49 -1.09
CA ALA A 39 6.79 9.43 -1.14
C ALA A 39 7.45 10.65 -0.47
N GLU A 40 6.92 11.85 -0.67
CA GLU A 40 7.42 13.08 -0.05
C GLU A 40 7.20 13.11 1.47
N GLU A 41 6.04 12.68 1.96
CA GLU A 41 5.75 12.60 3.39
C GLU A 41 6.61 11.54 4.08
N LEU A 42 6.79 10.36 3.46
CA LEU A 42 7.65 9.32 3.99
C LEU A 42 9.13 9.71 3.96
N ALA A 43 9.59 10.39 2.89
CA ALA A 43 10.94 10.92 2.84
C ALA A 43 11.21 11.97 3.93
N ARG A 44 10.21 12.79 4.28
CA ARG A 44 10.31 13.79 5.36
C ARG A 44 10.55 13.20 6.74
N ILE A 45 10.20 11.93 6.95
CA ILE A 45 10.43 11.20 8.20
C ILE A 45 11.56 10.16 8.08
N ASP A 46 12.48 10.36 7.12
CA ASP A 46 13.65 9.51 6.84
C ASP A 46 13.29 8.07 6.37
N ILE A 47 12.14 7.91 5.72
CA ILE A 47 11.65 6.64 5.14
C ILE A 47 11.51 6.79 3.62
N PRO A 48 12.61 6.96 2.86
CA PRO A 48 12.49 7.12 1.41
C PRO A 48 11.99 5.81 0.75
N LEU A 49 10.91 5.92 -0.03
CA LEU A 49 10.48 4.85 -0.94
C LEU A 49 11.42 4.82 -2.14
N LYS A 50 12.37 3.87 -2.15
CA LYS A 50 13.38 3.74 -3.21
C LYS A 50 12.77 3.31 -4.54
N ASP A 51 11.74 2.47 -4.48
CA ASP A 51 11.03 1.96 -5.65
C ASP A 51 9.53 2.09 -5.42
N ILE A 52 8.99 3.28 -5.69
CA ILE A 52 7.60 3.59 -5.40
C ILE A 52 6.61 2.64 -6.09
N ARG A 53 6.93 2.14 -7.29
CA ARG A 53 6.04 1.22 -8.02
C ARG A 53 6.00 -0.17 -7.40
N ARG A 54 7.07 -0.57 -6.70
CA ARG A 54 7.15 -1.84 -5.99
C ARG A 54 6.65 -1.73 -4.55
N GLN A 55 6.80 -0.55 -3.95
CA GLN A 55 6.52 -0.30 -2.54
C GLN A 55 5.17 0.37 -2.29
N LEU A 56 4.48 0.84 -3.33
CA LEU A 56 3.13 1.40 -3.25
C LEU A 56 2.22 0.66 -4.23
N SER A 57 1.07 0.22 -3.74
CA SER A 57 0.04 -0.45 -4.52
C SER A 57 -1.32 0.14 -4.20
N PHE A 58 -2.27 -0.04 -5.12
CA PHE A 58 -3.63 0.45 -5.00
C PHE A 58 -4.62 -0.70 -5.17
N ASP A 59 -5.68 -0.68 -4.38
CA ASP A 59 -6.70 -1.71 -4.41
C ASP A 59 -8.05 -1.16 -3.95
N THR A 60 -9.08 -2.00 -3.94
CA THR A 60 -10.44 -1.60 -3.56
C THR A 60 -11.10 -2.60 -2.62
N GLU A 61 -11.96 -2.10 -1.73
CA GLU A 61 -12.84 -2.95 -0.92
C GLU A 61 -13.74 -3.80 -1.82
N GLU A 62 -14.25 -3.22 -2.91
CA GLU A 62 -15.02 -3.93 -3.93
C GLU A 62 -14.29 -5.17 -4.48
N ASN A 63 -12.99 -5.06 -4.80
CA ASN A 63 -12.19 -6.18 -5.27
C ASN A 63 -11.93 -7.21 -4.18
N CYS A 64 -11.67 -6.76 -2.96
CA CYS A 64 -11.45 -7.65 -1.83
C CYS A 64 -12.73 -8.44 -1.49
N GLU A 65 -13.89 -7.79 -1.56
CA GLU A 65 -15.20 -8.43 -1.41
C GLU A 65 -15.43 -9.46 -2.52
N ALA A 66 -15.26 -9.05 -3.78
CA ALA A 66 -15.52 -9.91 -4.93
C ALA A 66 -14.61 -11.15 -5.00
N GLN A 67 -13.33 -11.01 -4.64
CA GLN A 67 -12.32 -12.07 -4.84
C GLN A 67 -12.03 -12.87 -3.57
N HIS A 68 -12.18 -12.24 -2.40
CA HIS A 68 -11.81 -12.85 -1.11
C HIS A 68 -12.94 -12.77 -0.06
N GLY A 69 -14.12 -12.24 -0.38
CA GLY A 69 -15.22 -12.07 0.57
C GLY A 69 -14.87 -11.11 1.70
N GLY A 70 -14.14 -10.04 1.39
CA GLY A 70 -13.72 -9.01 2.33
C GLY A 70 -12.55 -9.43 3.23
N ARG A 71 -11.99 -10.62 3.00
CA ARG A 71 -10.91 -11.20 3.81
C ARG A 71 -9.55 -10.69 3.36
N TRP A 72 -9.20 -9.48 3.78
CA TRP A 72 -7.90 -8.84 3.50
C TRP A 72 -6.70 -9.69 3.94
N ASN A 73 -6.83 -10.46 5.02
CA ASN A 73 -5.79 -11.38 5.46
C ASN A 73 -5.45 -12.48 4.45
N GLN A 74 -6.37 -12.87 3.56
CA GLN A 74 -6.10 -13.81 2.46
C GLN A 74 -5.54 -13.11 1.23
N ARG A 75 -5.86 -11.83 1.07
CA ARG A 75 -5.45 -10.99 -0.07
C ARG A 75 -4.02 -10.45 0.08
N LEU A 76 -3.58 -10.22 1.32
CA LEU A 76 -2.25 -9.69 1.66
C LEU A 76 -1.25 -10.78 2.07
N GLN A 77 -1.62 -12.06 1.92
CA GLN A 77 -0.81 -13.21 2.31
C GLN A 77 0.22 -13.61 1.26
#